data_AF-A0A3R6DH02-F1
#
_entry.id   AF-A0A3R6DH02-F1
#
_cell.length_a   1.000
_cell.length_b   1.000
_cell.length_c   1.000
_cell.angle_alpha   90.00
_cell.angle_beta   90.00
_cell.angle_gamma   90.00
#
_symmetry.space_group_name_H-M   'P 1'
#
loop_
_entity.id
_entity.type
_entity.pdbx_description
1 polymer ?
#
loop_
_entity_poly.entity_id
_entity_poly.type
_entity_poly.pdbx_seq_one_letter_code
_entity_poly.pdbx_strand_id
1 'polypeptide(L)'
;MATLDNIPDSSNWGDAATKLNNNFRALNVDVEKAKNASVKAKGLFPTIADLRAAYPSPVKGDWAVVGSTIPGLVYECRTNGTWVSTGQQGGGGDIDLTGYITSTKITDITEIL
;
A
#
# COMPACT_ATOMS: atom_id res chain seq x y z
N MET A 1 19.49 -5.13 -2.37
CA MET A 1 20.20 -3.89 -2.02
C MET A 1 20.96 -3.40 -3.23
N ALA A 2 21.04 -2.10 -3.41
CA ALA A 2 21.81 -1.43 -4.44
C ALA A 2 23.28 -1.84 -4.35
N THR A 3 23.87 -2.13 -5.51
CA THR A 3 25.32 -2.28 -5.65
C THR A 3 25.91 -0.88 -5.78
N LEU A 4 26.87 -0.56 -4.92
CA LEU A 4 27.55 0.74 -4.93
C LEU A 4 28.93 0.60 -5.56
N ASP A 5 29.29 1.56 -6.40
CA ASP A 5 30.61 1.70 -6.97
C ASP A 5 31.61 2.09 -5.88
N ASN A 6 32.78 1.44 -5.90
CA ASN A 6 33.93 1.88 -5.09
C ASN A 6 34.45 3.23 -5.62
N ILE A 7 34.58 4.21 -4.72
CA ILE A 7 35.11 5.54 -5.03
C ILE A 7 36.63 5.52 -4.76
N PRO A 8 37.48 5.55 -5.80
CA PRO A 8 38.93 5.56 -5.61
C PRO A 8 39.41 6.92 -5.09
N ASP A 9 40.47 6.89 -4.28
CA ASP A 9 41.12 8.06 -3.67
C ASP A 9 42.18 8.74 -4.57
N SER A 10 42.50 8.11 -5.70
CA SER A 10 43.61 8.48 -6.60
C SER A 10 43.19 8.65 -8.07
N SER A 11 41.88 8.66 -8.37
CA SER A 11 41.39 8.93 -9.74
C SER A 11 41.24 10.42 -10.04
N ASN A 12 40.99 10.75 -11.31
CA ASN A 12 40.52 12.09 -11.66
C ASN A 12 39.12 12.34 -11.04
N TRP A 13 38.80 13.63 -10.84
CA TRP A 13 37.54 14.03 -10.21
C TRP A 13 36.30 13.68 -11.06
N GLY A 14 36.42 13.67 -12.39
CA GLY A 14 35.29 13.35 -13.29
C GLY A 14 34.80 11.91 -13.14
N ASP A 15 35.73 10.96 -13.03
CA ASP A 15 35.42 9.54 -12.82
C ASP A 15 34.83 9.31 -11.42
N ALA A 16 35.40 9.95 -10.40
CA ALA A 16 34.87 9.90 -9.03
C ALA A 16 33.46 10.50 -8.96
N ALA A 17 33.21 11.65 -9.60
CA ALA A 17 31.91 12.30 -9.64
C ALA A 17 30.86 11.45 -10.37
N THR A 18 31.24 10.78 -11.46
CA THR A 18 30.36 9.85 -12.18
C THR A 18 29.90 8.70 -11.28
N LYS A 19 30.84 8.07 -10.57
CA LYS A 19 30.53 6.98 -9.64
C LYS A 19 29.67 7.44 -8.45
N LEU A 20 29.94 8.63 -7.90
CA LEU A 20 29.10 9.22 -6.85
C LEU A 20 27.67 9.43 -7.35
N ASN A 21 27.48 9.98 -8.54
CA ASN A 21 26.16 10.17 -9.12
C ASN A 21 25.41 8.85 -9.32
N ASN A 22 26.11 7.79 -9.77
CA ASN A 22 25.54 6.45 -9.87
C ASN A 22 25.11 5.91 -8.50
N ASN A 23 25.97 6.03 -7.49
CA ASN A 23 25.67 5.61 -6.12
C ASN A 23 24.46 6.34 -5.56
N PHE A 24 24.35 7.66 -5.73
CA PHE A 24 23.19 8.42 -5.27
C PHE A 24 21.90 8.00 -5.97
N ARG A 25 21.94 7.73 -7.28
CA ARG A 25 20.78 7.20 -8.02
C ARG A 25 20.35 5.83 -7.48
N ALA A 26 21.31 4.94 -7.26
CA ALA A 26 21.05 3.60 -6.74
C ALA A 26 20.50 3.63 -5.31
N LEU A 27 21.06 4.49 -4.44
CA LEU A 27 20.55 4.72 -3.09
C LEU A 27 19.13 5.29 -3.12
N ASN A 28 18.83 6.22 -4.02
CA ASN A 28 17.49 6.79 -4.13
C ASN A 28 16.44 5.71 -4.48
N VAL A 29 16.78 4.77 -5.36
CA VAL A 29 15.89 3.63 -5.67
C VAL A 29 15.64 2.76 -4.44
N ASP A 30 16.66 2.48 -3.64
CA ASP A 30 16.51 1.67 -2.44
C ASP A 30 15.77 2.40 -1.31
N VAL A 31 15.91 3.73 -1.20
CA VAL A 31 15.10 4.57 -0.31
C VAL A 31 13.61 4.49 -0.68
N GLU A 32 13.28 4.58 -1.97
CA GLU A 32 11.88 4.45 -2.41
C GLU A 32 11.33 3.03 -2.16
N LYS A 33 12.15 1.98 -2.33
CA LYS A 33 11.75 0.61 -1.93
C LYS A 33 11.49 0.51 -0.44
N ALA A 34 12.34 1.09 0.41
CA ALA A 34 12.16 1.09 1.85
C ALA A 34 10.88 1.84 2.26
N LYS A 35 10.62 2.99 1.62
CA LYS A 35 9.40 3.75 1.81
C LYS A 35 8.16 2.95 1.40
N ASN A 36 8.18 2.29 0.25
CA ASN A 36 7.07 1.44 -0.21
C ASN A 36 6.86 0.24 0.71
N ALA A 37 7.93 -0.39 1.21
CA ALA A 37 7.83 -1.49 2.18
C ALA A 37 7.21 -1.04 3.52
N SER A 38 7.40 0.22 3.90
CA SER A 38 6.82 0.81 5.12
C SER A 38 5.33 1.10 5.04
N VAL A 39 4.74 1.11 3.82
CA VAL A 39 3.31 1.32 3.61
C VAL A 39 2.53 0.20 4.29
N LYS A 40 1.55 0.59 5.12
CA LYS A 40 0.75 -0.35 5.91
C LYS A 40 -0.27 -1.14 5.11
N ALA A 41 -0.82 -0.53 4.06
CA ALA A 41 -1.70 -1.21 3.11
C ALA A 41 -0.86 -2.14 2.20
N LYS A 42 -1.04 -3.45 2.35
CA LYS A 42 -0.28 -4.45 1.57
C LYS A 42 -0.97 -4.87 0.27
N GLY A 43 -2.24 -4.49 0.09
CA GLY A 43 -3.00 -4.73 -1.14
C GLY A 43 -3.98 -5.91 -1.04
N LEU A 44 -4.31 -6.49 -2.20
CA LEU A 44 -5.27 -7.58 -2.37
C LEU A 44 -4.53 -8.90 -2.64
N PHE A 45 -4.86 -9.95 -1.89
CA PHE A 45 -4.29 -11.29 -2.04
C PHE A 45 -5.39 -12.32 -2.26
N PRO A 46 -5.26 -13.27 -3.20
CA PRO A 46 -6.29 -14.28 -3.45
C PRO A 46 -6.59 -15.15 -2.22
N THR A 47 -5.56 -15.51 -1.45
CA THR A 47 -5.68 -16.32 -0.24
C THR A 47 -4.83 -15.79 0.92
N ILE A 48 -5.15 -16.21 2.14
CA ILE A 48 -4.33 -15.91 3.33
C ILE A 48 -2.94 -16.55 3.26
N ALA A 49 -2.79 -17.66 2.52
CA ALA A 49 -1.49 -18.30 2.30
C ALA A 49 -0.59 -17.41 1.44
N ASP A 50 -1.13 -16.81 0.38
CA ASP A 50 -0.39 -15.87 -0.49
C ASP A 50 0.05 -14.63 0.29
N LEU A 51 -0.84 -14.06 1.10
CA LEU A 51 -0.52 -12.93 1.97
C LEU A 51 0.64 -13.26 2.93
N ARG A 52 0.60 -14.44 3.57
CA ARG A 52 1.65 -14.89 4.49
C ARG A 52 2.96 -15.22 3.78
N ALA A 53 2.91 -15.71 2.55
CA ALA A 53 4.10 -15.95 1.74
C ALA A 53 4.77 -14.64 1.30
N ALA A 54 3.98 -13.63 0.90
CA ALA A 54 4.49 -12.32 0.52
C ALA A 54 4.99 -11.51 1.72
N TYR A 55 4.29 -11.59 2.86
CA TYR A 55 4.61 -10.88 4.10
C TYR A 55 4.63 -11.84 5.30
N PRO A 56 5.72 -12.63 5.45
CA PRO A 56 5.84 -13.62 6.52
C PRO A 56 6.07 -13.00 7.90
N SER A 57 6.46 -11.72 7.95
CA SER A 57 6.74 -10.99 9.19
C SER A 57 6.03 -9.64 9.18
N PRO A 58 4.69 -9.60 9.24
CA PRO A 58 3.95 -8.35 9.25
C PRO A 58 4.25 -7.55 10.53
N VAL A 59 4.13 -6.24 10.45
CA VAL A 59 4.30 -5.35 11.61
C VAL A 59 2.97 -4.73 12.00
N LYS A 60 2.84 -4.33 13.28
CA LYS A 60 1.63 -3.73 13.81
C LYS A 60 1.13 -2.60 12.90
N GLY A 61 -0.17 -2.65 12.60
CA GLY A 61 -0.87 -1.72 11.72
C GLY A 61 -0.84 -2.08 10.24
N ASP A 62 -0.05 -3.07 9.81
CA ASP A 62 -0.16 -3.61 8.46
C ASP A 62 -1.56 -4.21 8.25
N TRP A 63 -2.12 -4.01 7.07
CA TRP A 63 -3.43 -4.54 6.69
C TRP A 63 -3.48 -4.92 5.21
N ALA A 64 -4.34 -5.89 4.88
CA ALA A 64 -4.54 -6.38 3.53
C ALA A 64 -5.98 -6.85 3.33
N VAL A 65 -6.42 -6.91 2.08
CA VAL A 65 -7.68 -7.56 1.70
C VAL A 65 -7.34 -8.96 1.17
N VAL A 66 -8.06 -9.97 1.65
CA VAL A 66 -7.93 -11.35 1.20
C VAL A 66 -9.22 -11.79 0.51
N GLY A 67 -9.09 -12.21 -0.74
CA GLY A 67 -10.17 -12.61 -1.63
C GLY A 67 -9.75 -12.46 -3.10
N SER A 68 -10.47 -13.12 -4.00
CA SER A 68 -10.23 -13.02 -5.45
C SER A 68 -10.70 -11.68 -6.04
N THR A 69 -11.54 -10.95 -5.31
CA THR A 69 -12.09 -9.64 -5.70
C THR A 69 -12.33 -8.79 -4.47
N ILE A 70 -12.68 -7.52 -4.71
CA ILE A 70 -13.19 -6.58 -3.73
C ILE A 70 -14.73 -6.50 -3.87
N PRO A 71 -15.47 -6.33 -2.76
CA PRO A 71 -14.98 -6.38 -1.38
C PRO A 71 -14.52 -7.78 -0.98
N GLY A 72 -13.50 -7.83 -0.11
CA GLY A 72 -12.90 -9.07 0.40
C GLY A 72 -12.63 -8.99 1.90
N LEU A 73 -12.28 -10.12 2.51
CA LEU A 73 -12.06 -10.20 3.95
C LEU A 73 -10.81 -9.43 4.36
N VAL A 74 -10.91 -8.50 5.30
CA VAL A 74 -9.76 -7.72 5.75
C VAL A 74 -8.97 -8.50 6.79
N TYR A 75 -7.66 -8.53 6.62
CA TYR A 75 -6.69 -9.02 7.60
C TYR A 75 -5.84 -7.85 8.09
N GLU A 76 -5.53 -7.86 9.38
CA GLU A 76 -4.66 -6.86 9.99
C GLU A 76 -3.65 -7.51 10.94
N CYS A 77 -2.52 -6.85 11.10
CA CYS A 77 -1.51 -7.21 12.08
C CYS A 77 -1.72 -6.40 13.36
N ARG A 78 -2.37 -6.99 14.36
CA ARG A 78 -2.56 -6.35 15.69
C ARG A 78 -1.31 -6.46 16.56
N THR A 79 -0.56 -7.55 16.37
CA THR A 79 0.69 -7.89 17.04
C THR A 79 1.70 -8.33 15.99
N ASN A 80 2.93 -7.81 16.06
CA ASN A 80 3.99 -8.12 15.10
C ASN A 80 4.09 -9.63 14.84
N GLY A 81 4.26 -9.99 13.57
CA GLY A 81 4.44 -11.37 13.10
C GLY A 81 3.14 -12.12 12.79
N THR A 82 1.97 -11.58 13.12
CA THR A 82 0.70 -12.34 12.97
C THR A 82 -0.36 -11.59 12.18
N TRP A 83 -0.83 -12.21 11.11
CA TRP A 83 -2.04 -11.79 10.39
C TRP A 83 -3.30 -12.34 11.06
N VAL A 84 -4.24 -11.46 11.39
CA VAL A 84 -5.51 -11.80 12.04
C VAL A 84 -6.66 -11.30 11.17
N SER A 85 -7.68 -12.13 10.97
CA SER A 85 -8.91 -11.70 10.29
C SER A 85 -9.66 -10.69 11.16
N THR A 86 -10.16 -9.62 10.55
CA THR A 86 -11.03 -8.65 11.24
C THR A 86 -12.48 -9.12 11.30
N GLY A 87 -12.86 -10.10 10.46
CA GLY A 87 -14.25 -10.50 10.24
C GLY A 87 -15.06 -9.50 9.39
N GLN A 88 -14.45 -8.41 8.94
CA GLN A 88 -15.09 -7.37 8.14
C GLN A 88 -14.65 -7.45 6.68
N GLN A 89 -15.52 -7.04 5.76
CA GLN A 89 -15.16 -6.88 4.36
C GLN A 89 -14.66 -5.46 4.08
N GLY A 90 -13.77 -5.29 3.11
CA GLY A 90 -13.20 -3.99 2.77
C GLY A 90 -12.71 -3.90 1.33
N GLY A 91 -12.29 -2.69 0.96
CA GLY A 91 -11.83 -2.32 -0.39
C GLY A 91 -12.95 -1.79 -1.30
N GLY A 92 -14.22 -2.00 -0.94
CA GLY A 92 -15.38 -1.44 -1.65
C GLY A 92 -15.86 -0.14 -1.02
N GLY A 93 -16.75 0.56 -1.71
CA GLY A 93 -17.52 1.67 -1.14
C GLY A 93 -19.00 1.33 -1.25
N ASP A 94 -19.72 1.45 -0.13
CA ASP A 94 -21.17 1.34 -0.12
C ASP A 94 -21.79 2.73 -0.25
N ILE A 95 -22.84 2.85 -1.05
CA ILE A 95 -23.67 4.05 -1.11
C ILE A 95 -24.96 3.73 -0.36
N ASP A 96 -25.18 4.42 0.76
CA ASP A 96 -26.47 4.36 1.45
C ASP A 96 -27.52 5.13 0.64
N LEU A 97 -28.41 4.39 -0.01
CA LEU A 97 -29.49 4.95 -0.81
C LEU A 97 -30.78 5.13 -0.04
N THR A 98 -30.87 4.73 1.24
CA THR A 98 -32.13 4.71 1.99
C THR A 98 -32.89 6.04 1.92
N GLY A 99 -32.18 7.17 2.08
CA GLY A 99 -32.77 8.51 1.95
C GLY A 99 -33.23 8.86 0.53
N TYR A 100 -32.59 8.33 -0.52
CA TYR A 100 -32.97 8.57 -1.91
C TYR A 100 -34.26 7.82 -2.28
N ILE A 101 -34.44 6.59 -1.79
CA ILE A 101 -35.63 5.77 -2.13
C ILE A 101 -36.90 6.30 -1.48
N THR A 102 -36.78 6.95 -0.31
CA THR A 102 -37.93 7.49 0.43
C THR A 102 -38.23 8.95 0.10
N SER A 103 -37.37 9.62 -0.66
CA SER A 103 -37.56 11.03 -1.02
C SER A 103 -38.55 11.18 -2.16
N THR A 104 -39.49 12.11 -2.03
CA THR A 104 -40.34 12.52 -3.14
C THR A 104 -39.49 13.24 -4.17
N LYS A 105 -39.55 12.81 -5.43
CA LYS A 105 -38.88 13.52 -6.53
C LYS A 105 -39.50 14.90 -6.69
N ILE A 106 -38.70 15.94 -6.48
CA ILE A 106 -39.10 17.31 -6.74
C ILE A 106 -38.84 17.61 -8.21
N THR A 107 -39.89 17.98 -8.95
CA THR A 107 -39.79 18.30 -10.38
C THR A 107 -39.81 19.80 -10.66
N ASP A 108 -40.25 20.59 -9.69
CA ASP A 108 -40.33 22.04 -9.78
C ASP A 108 -39.85 22.67 -8.46
N ILE A 109 -39.04 23.73 -8.55
CA ILE A 109 -38.49 24.43 -7.37
C ILE A 109 -39.58 25.12 -6.53
N THR A 110 -40.77 25.32 -7.11
CA THR A 110 -41.94 25.85 -6.40
C THR A 110 -42.57 24.85 -5.42
N GLU A 111 -42.21 23.56 -5.47
CA GLU A 111 -42.70 22.53 -4.53
C GLU A 111 -42.04 22.62 -3.14
N ILE A 112 -41.04 23.48 -2.95
CA ILE A 112 -40.21 23.60 -1.73
C ILE A 112 -40.19 25.02 -1.14
N LEU A 113 -40.91 25.96 -1.74
CA LEU A 113 -40.94 27.39 -1.36
C LEU A 113 -42.31 27.79 -0.83
#